data_AF-A0A962WYL2-F1
#
_entry.id   AF-A0A962WYL2-F1
#
_cell.length_a   1.000
_cell.length_b   1.000
_cell.length_c   1.000
_cell.angle_alpha   90.00
_cell.angle_beta   90.00
_cell.angle_gamma   90.00
#
_symmetry.space_group_name_H-M   'P 1'
#
loop_
_entity.id
_entity.type
_entity.pdbx_description
1 polymer ?
#
loop_
_entity_poly.entity_id
_entity_poly.type
_entity_poly.pdbx_seq_one_letter_code
_entity_poly.pdbx_strand_id
1 'polypeptide(L)'
;MDGWEKFKILSAVLVPAAIALVGHWYTSAISEREVQAKFVELGVSILQAPPAKETENLRTWATEVLNRYSGVPINDATKNDLIKSVPLPSSATWTEAPPLSGWCYQEDRLEEGPKQFSVHCHWSEDRCKEARGPSSKWNQSLCVIVDLSNAEWDPNPRGWQGSWYEFRSKPFPEPFPQLP
;
A
#
# COMPACT_ATOMS: atom_id res chain seq x y z
N MET A 1 -44.33 5.98 -48.74
CA MET A 1 -43.70 6.23 -47.42
C MET A 1 -42.86 7.48 -47.53
N ASP A 2 -43.27 8.52 -46.80
CA ASP A 2 -42.58 9.80 -46.74
C ASP A 2 -41.19 9.64 -46.10
N GLY A 3 -40.23 10.48 -46.48
CA GLY A 3 -38.83 10.36 -46.03
C GLY A 3 -38.68 10.42 -44.51
N TRP A 4 -39.59 11.14 -43.85
CA TRP A 4 -39.64 11.34 -42.41
C TRP A 4 -39.94 10.05 -41.62
N GLU A 5 -40.83 9.20 -42.13
CA GLU A 5 -41.20 7.95 -41.45
C GLU A 5 -40.08 6.89 -41.55
N LYS A 6 -39.30 6.90 -42.65
CA LYS A 6 -38.11 6.04 -42.78
C LYS A 6 -37.02 6.43 -41.79
N PHE A 7 -36.83 7.73 -41.53
CA PHE A 7 -35.84 8.22 -40.58
C PHE A 7 -36.16 7.81 -39.13
N LYS A 8 -37.43 7.91 -38.71
CA LYS A 8 -37.86 7.49 -37.36
C LYS A 8 -37.54 6.01 -37.09
N ILE A 9 -37.88 5.13 -38.05
CA ILE A 9 -37.62 3.69 -37.93
C ILE A 9 -36.12 3.39 -37.90
N LEU A 10 -35.32 4.05 -38.76
CA LEU A 10 -33.86 3.92 -38.76
C LEU A 10 -33.24 4.38 -37.42
N SER A 11 -33.70 5.51 -36.88
CA SER A 11 -33.19 6.03 -35.59
C SER A 11 -33.49 5.11 -34.41
N ALA A 12 -34.67 4.47 -34.39
CA ALA A 12 -35.09 3.56 -33.34
C ALA A 12 -34.22 2.30 -33.26
N VAL A 13 -33.57 1.90 -34.35
CA VAL A 13 -32.65 0.76 -34.40
C VAL A 13 -31.20 1.21 -34.25
N LEU A 14 -30.81 2.31 -34.89
CA LEU A 14 -29.43 2.79 -34.88
C LEU A 14 -28.97 3.30 -33.52
N VAL A 15 -29.85 3.97 -32.76
CA VAL A 15 -29.49 4.52 -31.44
C VAL A 15 -29.15 3.39 -30.44
N PRO A 16 -30.00 2.36 -30.23
CA PRO A 16 -29.63 1.23 -29.36
C PRO A 16 -28.39 0.47 -29.84
N ALA A 17 -28.23 0.29 -31.16
CA ALA A 17 -27.06 -0.38 -31.72
C ALA A 17 -25.76 0.40 -31.45
N ALA A 18 -25.79 1.73 -31.58
CA ALA A 18 -24.65 2.58 -31.27
C ALA A 18 -24.28 2.52 -29.78
N ILE A 19 -25.27 2.57 -28.88
CA ILE A 19 -25.03 2.44 -27.43
C ILE A 19 -24.41 1.08 -27.10
N ALA A 20 -24.91 0.00 -27.70
CA ALA A 20 -24.37 -1.34 -27.48
C ALA A 20 -22.91 -1.46 -27.93
N LEU A 21 -22.55 -0.89 -29.09
CA LEU A 21 -21.18 -0.86 -29.59
C LEU A 21 -20.23 -0.07 -28.67
N VAL A 22 -20.64 1.13 -28.27
CA VAL A 22 -19.86 1.96 -27.34
C VAL A 22 -19.71 1.26 -25.98
N GLY A 23 -20.78 0.65 -25.48
CA GLY A 23 -20.76 -0.12 -24.24
C GLY A 23 -19.79 -1.30 -24.31
N HIS A 24 -19.77 -2.02 -25.44
CA HIS A 24 -18.85 -3.14 -25.65
C HIS A 24 -17.38 -2.70 -25.66
N TRP A 25 -17.05 -1.60 -26.34
CA TRP A 25 -15.68 -1.06 -26.36
C TRP A 25 -15.23 -0.57 -24.99
N TYR A 26 -16.10 0.15 -24.29
CA TYR A 26 -15.80 0.65 -22.94
C TYR A 26 -15.60 -0.49 -21.95
N THR A 27 -16.46 -1.52 -21.98
CA THR A 27 -16.35 -2.71 -21.13
C THR A 27 -15.05 -3.46 -21.39
N SER A 28 -14.67 -3.60 -22.66
CA SER A 28 -13.43 -4.30 -23.03
C SER A 28 -12.19 -3.57 -22.51
N ALA A 29 -12.15 -2.23 -22.66
CA ALA A 29 -11.04 -1.41 -22.17
C ALA A 29 -10.90 -1.44 -20.63
N ILE A 30 -12.01 -1.51 -19.89
CA ILE A 30 -11.99 -1.68 -18.43
C ILE A 30 -11.50 -3.07 -18.06
N SER A 31 -12.03 -4.11 -18.70
CA SER A 31 -11.66 -5.49 -18.43
C SER A 31 -10.16 -5.73 -18.63
N GLU A 32 -9.54 -5.13 -19.64
CA GLU A 32 -8.09 -5.23 -19.86
C GLU A 32 -7.29 -4.63 -18.70
N ARG A 33 -7.68 -3.46 -18.18
CA ARG A 33 -7.01 -2.81 -17.05
C ARG A 33 -7.13 -3.62 -15.76
N GLU A 34 -8.30 -4.23 -15.52
CA GLU A 34 -8.49 -5.12 -14.38
C GLU A 34 -7.57 -6.35 -14.45
N VAL A 35 -7.42 -6.94 -15.63
CA VAL A 35 -6.52 -8.08 -15.85
C VAL A 35 -5.06 -7.67 -15.60
N GLN A 36 -4.65 -6.49 -16.08
CA GLN A 36 -3.32 -5.94 -15.83
C GLN A 36 -3.06 -5.73 -14.32
N ALA A 37 -4.02 -5.15 -13.60
CA ALA A 37 -3.91 -4.94 -12.16
C ALA A 37 -3.75 -6.27 -11.40
N LYS A 38 -4.49 -7.32 -11.79
CA LYS A 38 -4.36 -8.66 -11.18
C LYS A 38 -2.98 -9.29 -11.43
N PHE A 39 -2.38 -9.06 -12.59
CA PHE A 39 -1.01 -9.52 -12.84
C PHE A 39 0.01 -8.78 -11.99
N VAL A 40 -0.14 -7.46 -11.84
CA VAL A 40 0.73 -6.65 -10.96
C VAL A 40 0.60 -7.12 -9.51
N GLU A 41 -0.62 -7.34 -9.02
CA GLU A 41 -0.88 -7.86 -7.67
C GLU A 41 -0.20 -9.22 -7.44
N LEU A 42 -0.31 -10.14 -8.41
CA LEU A 42 0.37 -11.42 -8.36
C LEU A 42 1.90 -11.25 -8.35
N GLY A 43 2.44 -10.34 -9.16
CA GLY A 43 3.86 -10.02 -9.18
C GLY A 43 4.36 -9.48 -7.84
N VAL A 44 3.63 -8.54 -7.23
CA VAL A 44 3.95 -8.01 -5.90
C VAL A 44 3.93 -9.13 -4.85
N SER A 45 2.91 -9.99 -4.86
CA SER A 45 2.80 -11.13 -3.94
C SER A 45 4.01 -12.09 -4.05
N ILE A 46 4.47 -12.40 -5.27
CA ILE A 46 5.67 -13.22 -5.48
C ILE A 46 6.92 -12.53 -4.91
N LEU A 47 7.06 -11.23 -5.14
CA LEU A 47 8.25 -10.48 -4.70
C LEU A 47 8.27 -10.22 -3.20
N GLN A 48 7.13 -10.28 -2.50
CA GLN A 48 7.02 -10.21 -1.05
C GLN A 48 7.53 -11.47 -0.34
N ALA A 49 7.50 -12.63 -0.99
CA ALA A 49 8.08 -13.86 -0.42
C ALA A 49 9.62 -13.76 -0.32
N PRO A 50 10.28 -14.45 0.63
CA PRO A 50 11.74 -14.47 0.71
C PRO A 50 12.39 -15.00 -0.59
N PRO A 51 13.52 -14.41 -1.04
CA PRO A 51 14.23 -14.91 -2.21
C PRO A 51 14.80 -16.31 -1.95
N ALA A 52 14.56 -17.23 -2.90
CA ALA A 52 15.08 -18.58 -2.88
C ALA A 52 15.54 -18.96 -4.29
N LYS A 53 16.48 -19.90 -4.40
CA LYS A 53 17.02 -20.32 -5.70
C LYS A 53 15.94 -20.92 -6.60
N GLU A 54 14.97 -21.60 -6.02
CA GLU A 54 13.86 -22.24 -6.69
C GLU A 54 12.83 -21.23 -7.22
N THR A 55 12.79 -20.02 -6.67
CA THR A 55 11.82 -18.96 -7.04
C THR A 55 12.41 -17.89 -7.96
N GLU A 56 13.70 -17.94 -8.30
CA GLU A 56 14.40 -16.91 -9.10
C GLU A 56 13.71 -16.62 -10.44
N ASN A 57 13.23 -17.65 -11.15
CA ASN A 57 12.49 -17.50 -12.40
C ASN A 57 11.14 -16.79 -12.20
N LEU A 58 10.42 -17.13 -11.12
CA LEU A 58 9.14 -16.50 -10.80
C LEU A 58 9.32 -15.04 -10.41
N ARG A 59 10.38 -14.73 -9.66
CA ARG A 59 10.73 -13.35 -9.28
C ARG A 59 11.16 -12.55 -10.51
N THR A 60 11.88 -13.15 -11.44
CA THR A 60 12.23 -12.52 -12.71
C THR A 60 10.98 -12.15 -13.50
N TRP A 61 10.05 -13.10 -13.67
CA TRP A 61 8.74 -12.82 -14.28
C TRP A 61 8.00 -11.69 -13.56
N ALA A 62 7.96 -11.72 -12.23
CA ALA A 62 7.29 -10.69 -11.45
C ALA A 62 7.90 -9.30 -11.66
N THR A 63 9.24 -9.17 -11.67
CA THR A 63 9.89 -7.89 -11.97
C THR A 63 9.60 -7.39 -13.38
N GLU A 64 9.48 -8.28 -14.37
CA GLU A 64 9.10 -7.90 -15.75
C GLU A 64 7.64 -7.44 -15.84
N VAL A 65 6.73 -8.09 -15.12
CA VAL A 65 5.33 -7.68 -15.03
C VAL A 65 5.23 -6.29 -14.42
N LEU A 66 5.89 -6.06 -13.28
CA LEU A 66 5.92 -4.75 -12.63
C LEU A 66 6.52 -3.69 -13.57
N ASN A 67 7.66 -3.98 -14.21
CA ASN A 67 8.32 -3.04 -15.12
C ASN A 67 7.47 -2.70 -16.35
N ARG A 68 6.70 -3.68 -16.88
CA ARG A 68 5.82 -3.49 -18.04
C ARG A 68 4.63 -2.58 -17.73
N TYR A 69 4.05 -2.70 -16.54
CA TYR A 69 2.85 -1.96 -16.15
C TYR A 69 3.14 -0.73 -15.29
N SER A 70 4.38 -0.56 -14.84
CA SER A 70 4.83 0.65 -14.16
C SER A 70 5.01 1.81 -15.14
N GLY A 71 4.58 3.01 -14.74
CA GLY A 71 4.91 4.24 -15.45
C GLY A 71 6.36 4.68 -15.29
N VAL A 72 7.11 4.05 -14.38
CA VAL A 72 8.53 4.33 -14.09
C VAL A 72 9.34 3.04 -14.30
N PRO A 73 10.36 3.05 -15.18
CA PRO A 73 11.17 1.87 -15.45
C PRO A 73 12.01 1.50 -14.22
N ILE A 74 12.05 0.20 -13.93
CA ILE A 74 12.87 -0.38 -12.86
C ILE A 74 14.28 -0.59 -13.43
N ASN A 75 15.29 -0.01 -12.78
CA ASN A 75 16.68 -0.19 -13.21
C ASN A 75 17.20 -1.61 -12.89
N ASP A 76 18.26 -2.02 -13.57
CA ASP A 76 18.81 -3.39 -13.45
C ASP A 76 19.31 -3.72 -12.05
N ALA A 77 19.84 -2.75 -11.31
CA ALA A 77 20.28 -2.95 -9.93
C ALA A 77 19.09 -3.32 -9.03
N THR A 78 18.01 -2.53 -9.09
CA THR A 78 16.78 -2.76 -8.33
C THR A 78 16.14 -4.08 -8.72
N LYS A 79 16.13 -4.41 -10.01
CA LYS A 79 15.62 -5.69 -10.51
C LYS A 79 16.41 -6.86 -9.92
N ASN A 80 17.74 -6.78 -9.92
CA ASN A 80 18.60 -7.82 -9.34
C ASN A 80 18.40 -7.95 -7.82
N ASP A 81 18.27 -6.84 -7.11
CA ASP A 81 18.00 -6.85 -5.67
C ASP A 81 16.65 -7.52 -5.37
N LEU A 82 15.61 -7.17 -6.12
CA LEU A 82 14.30 -7.79 -5.99
C LEU A 82 14.33 -9.28 -6.34
N ILE A 83 15.15 -9.72 -7.29
CA ILE A 83 15.22 -11.14 -7.66
C ILE A 83 16.00 -11.94 -6.59
N LYS A 84 17.11 -11.42 -6.08
CA LYS A 84 18.13 -12.23 -5.37
C LYS A 84 18.30 -11.89 -3.89
N SER A 85 17.99 -10.66 -3.49
CA SER A 85 18.51 -10.12 -2.23
C SER A 85 17.41 -9.71 -1.26
N VAL A 86 16.42 -8.97 -1.74
CA VAL A 86 15.47 -8.25 -0.89
C VAL A 86 14.03 -8.56 -1.31
N PRO A 87 13.17 -9.05 -0.41
CA PRO A 87 11.74 -9.12 -0.67
C PRO A 87 11.12 -7.73 -0.64
N LEU A 88 10.01 -7.53 -1.37
CA LEU A 88 9.19 -6.35 -1.15
C LEU A 88 8.64 -6.37 0.28
N PRO A 89 8.57 -5.21 0.96
CA PRO A 89 7.93 -5.14 2.26
C PRO A 89 6.49 -5.64 2.16
N SER A 90 6.13 -6.56 3.05
CA SER A 90 4.78 -7.09 3.18
C SER A 90 4.26 -6.83 4.60
N SER A 91 2.94 -6.79 4.75
CA SER A 91 2.31 -6.77 6.07
C SER A 91 2.62 -8.02 6.90
N ALA A 92 2.97 -9.16 6.25
CA ALA A 92 3.32 -10.40 6.92
C ALA A 92 4.72 -10.34 7.58
N THR A 93 5.73 -9.81 6.87
CA THR A 93 7.08 -9.60 7.43
C THR A 93 7.04 -8.66 8.65
N TRP A 94 6.06 -7.75 8.63
CA TRP A 94 5.76 -6.82 9.71
C TRP A 94 5.28 -7.48 11.02
N THR A 95 5.03 -8.80 11.07
CA THR A 95 4.59 -9.47 12.31
C THR A 95 5.67 -10.28 13.02
N GLU A 96 6.83 -10.50 12.38
CA GLU A 96 7.85 -11.44 12.86
C GLU A 96 9.11 -10.74 13.43
N ALA A 97 9.46 -9.56 12.92
CA ALA A 97 10.60 -8.77 13.39
C ALA A 97 10.31 -7.27 13.35
N PRO A 98 10.97 -6.46 14.20
CA PRO A 98 10.87 -5.00 14.13
C PRO A 98 11.20 -4.51 12.71
N PRO A 99 10.37 -3.64 12.13
CA PRO A 99 10.56 -3.19 10.76
C PRO A 99 11.72 -2.19 10.69
N LEU A 100 12.44 -2.19 9.56
CA LEU A 100 13.51 -1.20 9.29
C LEU A 100 12.96 0.20 9.01
N SER A 101 11.71 0.31 8.58
CA SER A 101 10.99 1.57 8.42
C SER A 101 9.50 1.37 8.59
N GLY A 102 8.80 2.44 8.96
CA GLY A 102 7.36 2.39 9.19
C GLY A 102 6.73 3.77 9.25
N TRP A 103 5.43 3.81 9.00
CA TRP A 103 4.62 5.01 9.23
C TRP A 103 4.25 5.08 10.70
N CYS A 104 4.88 6.00 11.43
CA CYS A 104 4.76 6.10 12.87
C CYS A 104 4.01 7.35 13.29
N TYR A 105 3.36 7.27 14.45
CA TYR A 105 2.82 8.42 15.18
C TYR A 105 3.09 8.23 16.67
N GLN A 106 3.19 9.35 17.38
CA GLN A 106 3.38 9.41 18.82
C GLN A 106 2.11 9.91 19.51
N GLU A 107 1.84 9.41 20.72
CA GLU A 107 0.75 9.89 21.57
C GLU A 107 1.27 10.26 22.97
N ASP A 108 0.75 11.35 23.52
CA ASP A 108 0.76 11.65 24.95
C ASP A 108 -0.63 11.40 25.53
N ARG A 109 -0.69 10.44 26.44
CA ARG A 109 -1.92 9.99 27.09
C ARG A 109 -2.36 10.91 28.23
N LEU A 110 -1.59 11.94 28.55
CA LEU A 110 -1.86 12.91 29.62
C LEU A 110 -1.99 12.27 31.01
N GLU A 111 -1.38 11.09 31.17
CA GLU A 111 -1.34 10.32 32.41
C GLU A 111 0.11 10.20 32.85
N GLU A 112 0.48 10.77 34.01
CA GLU A 112 1.84 10.64 34.53
C GLU A 112 2.18 9.18 34.81
N GLY A 113 3.34 8.73 34.32
CA GLY A 113 3.84 7.40 34.61
C GLY A 113 4.66 6.78 33.47
N PRO A 114 5.05 5.50 33.60
CA PRO A 114 5.89 4.82 32.63
C PRO A 114 5.21 4.59 31.26
N LYS A 115 3.91 4.88 31.14
CA LYS A 115 3.13 4.72 29.91
C LYS A 115 2.49 6.03 29.43
N GLN A 116 3.02 7.17 29.87
CA GLN A 116 2.52 8.48 29.45
C GLN A 116 2.61 8.65 27.94
N PHE A 117 3.76 8.30 27.37
CA PHE A 117 4.03 8.42 25.95
C PHE A 117 4.01 7.07 25.28
N SER A 118 3.54 7.03 24.04
CA SER A 118 3.60 5.84 23.21
C SER A 118 3.95 6.21 21.78
N VAL A 119 4.64 5.30 21.11
CA VAL A 119 4.84 5.36 19.66
C VAL A 119 4.24 4.12 19.02
N HIS A 120 3.57 4.31 17.91
CA HIS A 120 2.94 3.25 17.14
C HIS A 120 3.36 3.39 15.69
N CYS A 121 3.99 2.36 15.15
CA CYS A 121 4.36 2.29 13.74
C CYS A 121 3.41 1.34 13.00
N HIS A 122 3.24 1.56 11.69
CA HIS A 122 2.47 0.73 10.78
C HIS A 122 3.16 0.55 9.43
N TRP A 123 2.83 -0.51 8.70
CA TRP A 123 3.42 -0.83 7.40
C TRP A 123 3.00 0.11 6.26
N SER A 124 1.93 0.90 6.44
CA SER A 124 1.44 1.86 5.45
C SER A 124 0.87 3.13 6.10
N GLU A 125 0.85 4.21 5.32
CA GLU A 125 0.33 5.52 5.76
C GLU A 125 -1.16 5.44 6.12
N ASP A 126 -1.96 4.80 5.27
CA ASP A 126 -3.40 4.65 5.49
C ASP A 126 -3.69 3.89 6.77
N ARG A 127 -2.93 2.83 7.04
CA ARG A 127 -3.06 2.04 8.27
C ARG A 127 -2.66 2.85 9.51
N CYS A 128 -1.61 3.66 9.40
CA CYS A 128 -1.22 4.60 10.46
C CYS A 128 -2.35 5.61 10.75
N LYS A 129 -2.91 6.24 9.71
CA LYS A 129 -3.99 7.23 9.84
C LYS A 129 -5.25 6.62 10.45
N GLU A 130 -5.61 5.41 10.01
CA GLU A 130 -6.74 4.65 10.54
C GLU A 130 -6.52 4.30 12.02
N ALA A 131 -5.33 3.82 12.40
CA ALA A 131 -5.02 3.44 13.77
C ALA A 131 -4.95 4.63 14.73
N ARG A 132 -4.32 5.72 14.30
CA ARG A 132 -4.24 7.00 15.03
C ARG A 132 -5.63 7.56 15.29
N GLY A 133 -6.46 7.60 14.24
CA GLY A 133 -7.81 8.13 14.29
C GLY A 133 -7.89 9.59 14.76
N PRO A 134 -9.11 10.13 14.93
CA PRO A 134 -9.33 11.35 15.69
C PRO A 134 -9.33 11.04 17.19
N SER A 135 -8.52 11.74 17.97
CA SER A 135 -8.57 11.68 19.44
C SER A 135 -8.88 13.05 20.03
N SER A 136 -9.87 13.10 20.91
CA SER A 136 -10.13 14.25 21.79
C SER A 136 -9.53 14.06 23.19
N LYS A 137 -8.91 12.91 23.44
CA LYS A 137 -8.42 12.51 24.77
C LYS A 137 -6.90 12.62 24.90
N TRP A 138 -6.17 12.50 23.80
CA TRP A 138 -4.72 12.39 23.78
C TRP A 138 -4.15 13.41 22.79
N ASN A 139 -2.96 13.94 23.09
CA ASN A 139 -2.20 14.70 22.11
C ASN A 139 -1.49 13.70 21.19
N GLN A 140 -1.66 13.84 19.88
CA GLN A 140 -1.08 12.92 18.90
C GLN A 140 -0.31 13.70 17.84
N SER A 141 0.82 13.15 17.41
CA SER A 141 1.55 13.66 16.26
C SER A 141 0.86 13.26 14.95
N LEU A 142 1.33 13.82 13.83
CA LEU A 142 0.99 13.29 12.50
C LEU A 142 1.65 11.93 12.25
N CYS A 143 1.08 11.18 11.31
CA CYS A 143 1.72 9.99 10.73
C CYS A 143 2.83 10.42 9.79
N VAL A 144 4.06 9.98 10.04
CA VAL A 144 5.21 10.22 9.17
C VAL A 144 5.98 8.92 8.94
N ILE A 145 6.62 8.80 7.79
CA ILE A 145 7.53 7.68 7.54
C ILE A 145 8.83 7.88 8.33
N VAL A 146 9.24 6.86 9.07
CA VAL A 146 10.41 6.87 9.94
C VAL A 146 11.35 5.74 9.51
N ASP A 147 12.65 6.06 9.43
CA ASP A 147 13.71 5.05 9.39
C ASP A 147 13.94 4.53 10.81
N LEU A 148 13.59 3.27 11.03
CA LEU A 148 13.62 2.60 12.33
C LEU A 148 14.90 1.79 12.52
N SER A 149 15.75 1.68 11.50
CA SER A 149 17.01 0.94 11.57
C SER A 149 17.98 1.49 12.61
N ASN A 150 17.88 2.79 12.91
CA ASN A 150 18.72 3.50 13.88
C ASN A 150 17.91 4.17 15.01
N ALA A 151 16.62 3.86 15.14
CA ALA A 151 15.78 4.46 16.17
C ALA A 151 16.11 3.88 17.56
N GLU A 152 16.18 4.74 18.58
CA GLU A 152 16.39 4.30 19.96
C GLU A 152 15.07 3.85 20.60
N TRP A 153 14.65 2.63 20.26
CA TRP A 153 13.38 2.04 20.71
C TRP A 153 13.48 0.51 20.88
N ASP A 154 12.66 -0.04 21.76
CA ASP A 154 12.52 -1.48 22.04
C ASP A 154 11.05 -1.88 21.83
N PRO A 155 10.65 -2.11 20.57
CA PRO A 155 9.25 -2.20 20.22
C PRO A 155 8.65 -3.58 20.53
N ASN A 156 7.42 -3.55 21.02
CA ASN A 156 6.59 -4.72 21.21
C ASN A 156 5.82 -5.01 19.90
N PRO A 157 5.76 -6.28 19.47
CA PRO A 157 4.96 -6.67 18.32
C PRO A 157 3.46 -6.67 18.65
N ARG A 158 2.62 -6.72 17.60
CA ARG A 158 1.17 -6.99 17.70
C ARG A 158 0.39 -6.00 18.57
N GLY A 159 0.75 -4.73 18.51
CA GLY A 159 -0.01 -3.63 19.10
C GLY A 159 -1.36 -3.40 18.43
N TRP A 160 -2.01 -2.32 18.85
CA TRP A 160 -3.27 -1.86 18.27
C TRP A 160 -3.22 -1.83 16.74
N GLN A 161 -4.24 -2.40 16.09
CA GLN A 161 -4.33 -2.50 14.62
C GLN A 161 -3.11 -3.18 13.94
N GLY A 162 -2.34 -3.98 14.67
CA GLY A 162 -1.12 -4.63 14.19
C GLY A 162 0.11 -3.73 14.21
N SER A 163 0.15 -2.71 15.07
CA SER A 163 1.32 -1.84 15.24
C SER A 163 2.51 -2.56 15.87
N TRP A 164 3.70 -2.06 15.59
CA TRP A 164 4.83 -2.16 16.53
C TRP A 164 4.77 -0.95 17.44
N TYR A 165 4.93 -1.15 18.74
CA TYR A 165 4.71 -0.07 19.70
C TYR A 165 5.64 -0.14 20.92
N GLU A 166 5.89 1.02 21.51
CA GLU A 166 6.60 1.12 22.79
C GLU A 166 5.93 2.19 23.66
N PHE A 167 6.00 2.00 24.97
CA PHE A 167 5.57 2.97 25.98
C PHE A 167 6.77 3.51 26.75
N ARG A 168 6.77 4.82 27.05
CA ARG A 168 7.79 5.48 27.87
C ARG A 168 7.18 6.55 28.79
N SER A 169 7.98 6.97 29.79
CA SER A 169 7.68 8.12 30.66
C SER A 169 8.11 9.46 30.08
N LYS A 170 8.84 9.47 28.96
CA LYS A 170 9.28 10.67 28.25
C LYS A 170 8.90 10.56 26.77
N PRO A 171 8.71 11.71 26.08
CA PRO A 171 8.49 11.72 24.64
C PRO A 171 9.61 10.98 23.90
N PHE A 172 9.24 10.31 22.81
CA PHE A 172 10.19 9.67 21.92
C PHE A 172 10.94 10.76 21.13
N PRO A 173 12.29 10.74 21.12
CA PRO A 173 13.09 11.69 20.36
C PRO A 173 13.01 11.39 18.85
N GLU A 174 13.70 12.20 18.05
CA GLU A 174 13.95 11.85 16.65
C GLU A 174 14.55 10.43 16.53
N PRO A 175 14.19 9.65 15.49
CA PRO A 175 13.50 10.07 14.27
C PRO A 175 11.96 10.02 14.34
N PHE A 176 11.38 9.81 15.53
CA PHE A 176 9.92 9.75 15.67
C PHE A 176 9.27 11.13 15.52
N PRO A 177 8.03 11.20 15.01
CA PRO A 177 7.30 12.45 14.92
C PRO A 177 7.07 13.05 16.31
N GLN A 178 7.30 14.35 16.41
CA GLN A 178 7.15 15.10 17.65
C GLN A 178 5.69 15.47 17.88
N LEU A 179 5.29 15.48 19.14
CA LEU A 179 3.97 15.91 19.56
C LEU A 179 3.81 17.43 19.35
N PRO A 180 2.58 17.91 19.07
CA PRO A 180 2.29 19.33 18.91
C PRO A 180 2.40 20.11 20.23
#